data_AF-W4RP06-F1
#
_entry.id   AF-W4RP06-F1
#
_cell.length_a   1.000
_cell.length_b   1.000
_cell.length_c   1.000
_cell.angle_alpha   90.00
_cell.angle_beta   90.00
_cell.angle_gamma   90.00
#
_symmetry.space_group_name_H-M   'P 1'
#
loop_
_entity.id
_entity.type
_entity.pdbx_description
1 polymer ?
#
loop_
_entity_poly.entity_id
_entity_poly.type
_entity_poly.pdbx_seq_one_letter_code
_entity_poly.pdbx_strand_id
1 'polypeptide(L)'
;MFLDYKAKNDFVGMDMARKFLQMCYTHARRYTNYKGGRKYDEDGKVNERQNDPVKAESAAIFMEKWKQARTDQEYLEMKKEHQKNYG
;
A
#
# COMPACT_ATOMS: atom_id res chain seq x y z
N MET A 1 9.56 -9.05 5.12
CA MET A 1 9.29 -7.87 5.96
C MET A 1 8.05 -8.05 6.85
N PHE A 2 6.82 -7.99 6.31
CA PHE A 2 5.61 -8.17 7.16
C PHE A 2 5.60 -9.50 7.92
N LEU A 3 5.88 -10.60 7.23
CA LEU A 3 5.95 -11.94 7.85
C LEU A 3 7.07 -12.05 8.90
N ASP A 4 8.17 -11.31 8.74
CA ASP A 4 9.27 -11.32 9.70
C ASP A 4 8.89 -10.58 10.99
N TYR A 5 8.16 -9.47 10.88
CA TYR A 5 7.60 -8.77 12.03
C TYR A 5 6.51 -9.61 12.71
N LYS A 6 5.69 -10.29 11.91
CA LYS A 6 4.68 -11.24 12.40
C LYS A 6 5.32 -12.37 13.21
N ALA A 7 6.38 -13.00 12.70
CA ALA A 7 7.12 -14.04 13.41
C ALA A 7 7.74 -13.56 14.74
N LYS A 8 7.96 -12.24 14.88
CA LYS A 8 8.47 -11.60 16.10
C LYS A 8 7.37 -11.05 17.01
N ASN A 9 6.10 -11.22 16.66
CA ASN A 9 4.95 -10.58 17.31
C ASN A 9 5.07 -9.05 17.41
N ASP A 10 5.70 -8.41 16.43
CA ASP A 10 5.90 -6.96 16.39
C ASP A 10 4.77 -6.29 15.59
N PHE A 11 3.72 -5.87 16.30
CA PHE A 11 2.59 -5.16 15.71
C PHE A 11 2.99 -3.87 14.99
N VAL A 12 3.90 -3.08 15.57
CA VAL A 12 4.30 -1.79 14.98
C VAL A 12 5.03 -2.01 13.67
N GLY A 13 5.96 -2.97 13.63
CA GLY A 13 6.63 -3.41 12.42
C GLY A 13 5.65 -3.93 11.36
N MET A 14 4.66 -4.73 11.76
CA MET A 14 3.59 -5.20 10.87
C MET A 14 2.78 -4.04 10.28
N ASP A 15 2.37 -3.05 11.07
CA ASP A 15 1.59 -1.90 10.59
C ASP A 15 2.42 -1.00 9.66
N MET A 16 3.70 -0.78 9.97
CA MET A 16 4.62 -0.07 9.07
C MET A 16 4.75 -0.78 7.72
N ALA A 17 4.96 -2.11 7.74
CA ALA A 17 5.06 -2.90 6.51
C ALA A 17 3.77 -2.86 5.68
N ARG A 18 2.60 -2.93 6.33
CA ARG A 18 1.30 -2.79 5.66
C ARG A 18 1.12 -1.40 5.04
N LYS A 19 1.48 -0.33 5.74
CA LYS A 19 1.44 1.05 5.22
C LYS A 19 2.39 1.23 4.04
N PHE A 20 3.58 0.65 4.10
CA PHE A 20 4.52 0.64 2.99
C PHE A 20 3.93 -0.02 1.75
N LEU A 21 3.31 -1.20 1.87
CA LEU A 21 2.62 -1.86 0.77
C LEU A 21 1.49 -0.99 0.17
N GLN A 22 0.73 -0.28 1.01
CA GLN A 22 -0.29 0.66 0.57
C GLN A 22 0.31 1.83 -0.24
N MET A 23 1.42 2.38 0.25
CA MET A 23 2.13 3.45 -0.43
C MET A 23 2.66 2.99 -1.79
N CYS A 24 3.28 1.80 -1.86
CA CYS A 24 3.74 1.23 -3.12
C CYS A 24 2.59 0.98 -4.11
N TYR A 25 1.46 0.45 -3.64
CA TYR A 25 0.27 0.26 -4.48
C TYR A 25 -0.23 1.57 -5.06
N THR A 26 -0.42 2.60 -4.23
CA THR A 26 -0.94 3.90 -4.69
C THR A 26 0.06 4.61 -5.61
N HIS A 27 1.35 4.48 -5.35
CA HIS A 27 2.41 5.01 -6.21
C HIS A 27 2.42 4.31 -7.57
N ALA A 28 2.48 2.97 -7.60
CA ALA A 28 2.43 2.20 -8.83
C ALA A 28 1.17 2.53 -9.65
N ARG A 29 0.01 2.65 -8.98
CA ARG A 29 -1.25 3.02 -9.64
C ARG A 29 -1.21 4.43 -10.22
N ARG A 30 -0.53 5.38 -9.57
CA ARG A 30 -0.32 6.74 -10.10
C ARG A 30 0.52 6.70 -11.37
N TYR A 31 1.53 5.85 -11.43
CA TYR A 31 2.37 5.66 -12.61
C TYR A 31 1.68 4.89 -13.74
N THR A 32 0.74 4.01 -13.42
CA THR A 32 -0.19 3.41 -14.41
C THR A 32 -1.06 4.49 -15.06
N ASN A 33 -1.59 5.39 -14.23
CA ASN A 33 -2.57 6.39 -14.64
C ASN A 33 -1.94 7.62 -15.33
N TYR A 34 -0.69 7.97 -15.02
CA TYR A 34 -0.07 9.20 -15.50
C TYR A 34 1.38 8.93 -15.89
N LYS A 35 1.78 9.38 -17.08
CA LYS A 35 3.16 9.29 -17.56
C LYS A 35 4.11 9.96 -16.56
N GLY A 36 5.14 9.24 -16.13
CA GLY A 36 6.08 9.70 -15.10
C GLY A 36 5.45 9.96 -13.71
N GLY A 37 4.23 9.49 -13.44
CA GLY A 37 3.51 9.73 -12.19
C GLY A 37 3.03 11.17 -11.99
N ARG A 38 3.19 12.04 -12.99
CA ARG A 38 2.83 13.46 -12.91
C ARG A 38 1.34 13.64 -13.20
N LYS A 39 0.54 13.77 -12.13
CA LYS A 39 -0.93 13.97 -12.23
C LYS A 39 -1.32 15.36 -12.71
N TYR A 40 -0.54 16.38 -12.36
CA TYR A 40 -0.83 17.78 -12.68
C TYR A 40 0.27 18.35 -13.56
N ASP A 41 -0.12 19.12 -14.58
CA ASP A 41 0.81 19.90 -15.40
C ASP A 41 1.31 21.16 -14.67
N GLU A 42 2.00 22.05 -15.38
CA GLU A 42 2.55 23.29 -14.82
C GLU A 42 1.47 24.33 -14.50
N ASP A 43 0.34 24.27 -15.21
CA ASP A 43 -0.83 25.14 -15.00
C ASP A 43 -1.79 24.59 -13.94
N GLY A 44 -1.47 23.44 -13.33
CA GLY A 44 -2.29 22.77 -12.32
C GLY A 44 -3.49 21.99 -12.88
N LYS A 45 -3.58 21.82 -14.20
CA LYS A 45 -4.61 20.97 -14.82
C LYS A 45 -4.22 19.50 -14.70
N VAL A 46 -5.23 18.64 -14.63
CA VAL A 46 -5.04 17.19 -14.52
C VAL A 46 -4.62 16.64 -15.88
N ASN A 47 -3.47 15.96 -15.92
CA ASN A 47 -3.00 15.26 -17.12
C ASN A 47 -3.98 14.16 -17.52
N GLU A 48 -3.99 13.85 -18.83
CA GLU A 48 -4.82 12.77 -19.36
C GLU A 48 -4.49 11.44 -18.67
N ARG A 49 -5.54 10.73 -18.27
CA ARG A 49 -5.40 9.44 -17.60
C ARG A 49 -5.12 8.35 -18.63
N GLN A 50 -4.01 7.67 -18.46
CA GLN A 50 -3.56 6.56 -19.28
C GLN A 50 -3.74 5.23 -18.53
N ASN A 51 -3.48 4.13 -19.22
CA ASN A 51 -3.42 2.80 -18.61
C ASN A 51 -2.26 2.01 -19.20
N ASP A 52 -1.07 2.25 -18.65
CA ASP A 52 0.14 1.51 -19.03
C ASP A 52 0.07 0.07 -18.46
N PRO A 53 -0.07 -0.97 -19.32
CA PRO A 53 -0.32 -2.34 -18.86
C PRO A 53 0.85 -2.89 -18.02
N VAL A 54 2.09 -2.56 -18.35
CA VAL A 54 3.28 -3.04 -17.62
C VAL A 54 3.29 -2.48 -16.20
N LYS A 55 2.94 -1.20 -16.05
CA LYS A 55 2.83 -0.58 -14.72
C LYS A 55 1.59 -1.05 -13.97
N ALA A 56 0.52 -1.40 -14.69
CA ALA A 56 -0.69 -1.96 -14.10
C ALA A 56 -0.41 -3.31 -13.42
N GLU A 57 0.42 -4.17 -14.02
CA GLU A 57 0.86 -5.43 -13.41
C GLU A 57 1.59 -5.20 -12.08
N SER A 58 2.53 -4.24 -12.05
CA SER A 58 3.23 -3.88 -10.82
C SER A 58 2.26 -3.39 -9.73
N ALA A 59 1.28 -2.56 -10.10
CA ALA A 59 0.24 -2.11 -9.18
C ALA A 59 -0.63 -3.28 -8.66
N ALA A 60 -0.93 -4.28 -9.51
CA ALA A 60 -1.70 -5.45 -9.12
C ALA A 60 -0.97 -6.30 -8.07
N ILE A 61 0.34 -6.52 -8.25
CA ILE A 61 1.17 -7.27 -7.29
C ILE A 61 1.16 -6.58 -5.91
N PHE A 62 1.40 -5.27 -5.86
CA PHE A 62 1.36 -4.53 -4.59
C PHE A 62 -0.03 -4.54 -3.96
N MET A 63 -1.10 -4.45 -4.76
CA MET A 63 -2.47 -4.51 -4.28
C MET A 63 -2.77 -5.86 -3.61
N GLU A 64 -2.34 -6.95 -4.21
CA GLU A 64 -2.54 -8.30 -3.67
C GLU A 64 -1.83 -8.47 -2.33
N LYS A 65 -0.55 -8.10 -2.25
CA LYS A 65 0.23 -8.19 -1.01
C LYS A 65 -0.29 -7.25 0.07
N TRP A 66 -0.70 -6.03 -0.28
CA TRP A 66 -1.33 -5.11 0.66
C TRP A 66 -2.65 -5.67 1.22
N LYS A 67 -3.48 -6.27 0.35
CA LYS A 67 -4.72 -6.93 0.78
C LYS A 67 -4.43 -8.05 1.76
N GLN A 68 -3.52 -8.96 1.43
CA GLN A 68 -3.10 -10.06 2.30
C GLN A 68 -2.67 -9.55 3.68
N ALA A 69 -1.79 -8.55 3.73
CA ALA A 69 -1.32 -7.97 4.99
C ALA A 69 -2.44 -7.25 5.78
N ARG A 70 -3.38 -6.60 5.09
CA ARG A 70 -4.50 -5.89 5.71
C ARG A 70 -5.57 -6.83 6.28
N THR A 71 -5.76 -7.99 5.66
CA THR A 71 -6.74 -9.00 6.07
C THR A 71 -6.14 -10.13 6.90
N ASP A 72 -4.86 -10.05 7.25
CA ASP A 72 -4.21 -11.01 8.12
C ASP A 72 -4.87 -11.00 9.51
N GLN A 73 -5.28 -12.18 9.97
CA GLN A 73 -6.09 -12.34 11.18
C GLN A 73 -5.35 -11.89 12.44
N GLU A 74 -4.09 -12.28 12.59
CA GLU A 74 -3.24 -11.91 13.73
C GLU A 74 -2.98 -10.39 13.75
N TYR A 75 -2.73 -9.79 12.58
CA TYR A 75 -2.65 -8.33 12.48
C TYR A 75 -3.93 -7.63 12.94
N LEU A 76 -5.10 -8.13 12.54
CA LEU A 76 -6.39 -7.55 12.93
C LEU A 76 -6.64 -7.65 14.43
N GLU A 77 -6.24 -8.76 15.06
CA GLU A 77 -6.33 -8.96 16.51
C GLU A 77 -5.41 -8.00 17.26
N MET A 78 -4.12 -7.97 16.90
CA MET A 78 -3.15 -7.04 17.49
C MET A 78 -3.55 -5.58 17.29
N LYS A 79 -4.13 -5.24 16.13
CA LYS A 79 -4.64 -3.88 15.88
C LYS A 79 -5.76 -3.50 16.83
N LYS A 80 -6.71 -4.41 17.07
CA LYS A 80 -7.83 -4.18 18.01
C LYS A 80 -7.30 -4.00 19.43
N GLU A 81 -6.37 -4.85 19.85
CA GLU A 81 -5.74 -4.75 21.16
C GLU A 81 -4.98 -3.43 21.32
N HIS A 82 -4.16 -3.05 20.33
CA HIS A 82 -3.43 -1.79 20.34
C HIS A 82 -4.39 -0.59 20.41
N GLN A 83 -5.47 -0.60 19.64
CA GLN A 83 -6.49 0.45 19.71
C GLN A 83 -7.19 0.50 21.08
N LYS A 84 -7.41 -0.64 21.73
CA LYS A 84 -8.00 -0.67 23.08
C LYS A 84 -7.05 -0.08 24.13
N ASN A 85 -5.75 -0.34 24.00
CA ASN A 85 -4.75 0.04 24.99
C ASN A 85 -4.23 1.48 24.80
N TYR A 86 -4.22 1.99 23.57
CA TYR A 86 -3.58 3.27 23.21
C TYR A 86 -4.42 4.19 22.31
N GLY A 87 -5.57 3.71 21.82
CA GLY A 87 -6.43 4.43 20.87
C GLY A 87 -7.56 5.23 21.51
#